data_AF-R9XLH6-F1
#
_entry.id   AF-R9XLH6-F1
#
_cell.length_a   1.000
_cell.length_b   1.000
_cell.length_c   1.000
_cell.angle_alpha   90.00
_cell.angle_beta   90.00
_cell.angle_gamma   90.00
#
_symmetry.space_group_name_H-M   'P 1'
#
loop_
_entity.id
_entity.type
_entity.pdbx_description
1 polymer ?
#
loop_
_entity_poly.entity_id
_entity_poly.type
_entity_poly.pdbx_seq_one_letter_code
_entity_poly.pdbx_strand_id
1 'polypeptide(L)'
;MPHIQFLPPEPVVLVSRAADEPDAADPGLHVAAVAVGDCTIVDARTPSAPLQGRFAVWTVALQLHSPDTPRSLTLRKRYSDFVRFRERLLLCLPPPLRKAVPPLPPPVPWYDAWRYSDVNLDRAWLAARRAGLDYFLQQVLLNRAVVAAAPSVVRGFLEPPAAHHWVPARGQR
;
A
#
# COMPACT_ATOMS: atom_id res chain seq x y z
N MET A 1 42.47 -36.85 9.30
CA MET A 1 41.06 -36.73 8.89
C MET A 1 40.33 -35.99 10.00
N PRO A 2 39.97 -34.69 9.83
CA PRO A 2 39.29 -33.95 10.89
C PRO A 2 37.86 -34.46 11.04
N HIS A 3 37.49 -34.78 12.28
CA HIS A 3 36.18 -35.31 12.65
C HIS A 3 35.26 -34.12 12.96
N ILE A 4 34.35 -33.80 12.05
CA ILE A 4 33.32 -32.78 12.27
C ILE A 4 32.21 -33.42 13.11
N GLN A 5 32.11 -33.02 14.37
CA GLN A 5 30.99 -33.41 15.22
C GLN A 5 29.75 -32.62 14.81
N PHE A 6 28.74 -33.34 14.33
CA PHE A 6 27.44 -32.76 14.00
C PHE A 6 26.62 -32.62 15.27
N LEU A 7 26.42 -31.38 15.73
CA LEU A 7 25.49 -31.05 16.80
C LEU A 7 24.17 -30.60 16.17
N PRO A 8 23.03 -31.24 16.47
CA PRO A 8 21.74 -30.77 16.01
C PRO A 8 21.44 -29.40 16.63
N PRO A 9 20.85 -28.45 15.89
CA PRO A 9 20.52 -27.14 16.44
C PRO A 9 19.45 -27.28 17.51
N GLU A 10 19.67 -26.65 18.66
CA GLU A 10 18.65 -26.58 19.70
C GLU A 10 17.41 -25.81 19.21
N PRO A 11 16.19 -26.17 19.68
CA PRO A 11 14.97 -25.47 19.32
C PRO A 11 15.04 -24.01 19.74
N VAL A 12 14.81 -23.09 18.79
CA VAL A 12 14.73 -21.65 19.10
C VAL A 12 13.44 -21.38 19.86
N VAL A 13 13.57 -21.03 21.14
CA VAL A 13 12.46 -20.54 21.96
C VAL A 13 12.39 -19.02 21.81
N LEU A 14 11.31 -18.53 21.21
CA LEU A 14 11.03 -17.09 21.10
C LEU A 14 10.65 -16.54 22.48
N VAL A 15 11.61 -15.90 23.17
CA VAL A 15 11.35 -15.16 24.40
C VAL A 15 10.85 -13.75 24.01
N SER A 16 9.58 -13.47 24.30
CA SER A 16 9.03 -12.13 24.15
C SER A 16 9.60 -11.25 25.28
N ARG A 17 10.51 -10.34 24.95
CA ARG A 17 11.04 -9.36 25.90
C ARG A 17 10.01 -8.24 26.10
N ALA A 18 8.94 -8.55 26.82
CA ALA A 18 8.12 -7.53 27.44
C ALA A 18 8.85 -7.09 28.72
N ALA A 19 9.74 -6.10 28.59
CA ALA A 19 10.29 -5.40 29.74
C ALA A 19 9.34 -4.25 30.07
N ASP A 20 8.93 -4.25 31.32
CA ASP A 20 8.17 -3.26 32.08
C ASP A 20 8.70 -1.82 31.91
N GLU A 21 7.82 -0.90 31.53
CA GLU A 21 7.75 0.56 31.77
C GLU A 21 6.80 1.16 30.70
N PRO A 22 5.72 1.88 31.08
CA PRO A 22 4.82 2.48 30.11
C PRO A 22 5.44 3.76 29.55
N ASP A 23 6.38 3.62 28.61
CA ASP A 23 6.71 4.75 27.76
C ASP A 23 5.48 5.10 26.93
N ALA A 24 5.02 6.35 27.04
CA ALA A 24 3.86 6.90 26.34
C ALA A 24 4.15 7.14 24.83
N ALA A 25 4.96 6.27 24.23
CA ALA A 25 5.20 6.17 22.81
C ALA A 25 4.44 4.93 22.33
N ASP A 26 3.19 5.16 21.92
CA ASP A 26 2.37 4.23 21.17
C ASP A 26 3.28 3.47 20.16
N PRO A 27 3.45 2.13 20.24
CA PRO A 27 4.25 1.35 19.28
C PRO A 27 3.57 1.29 17.90
N GLY A 28 2.71 2.27 17.62
CA GLY A 28 1.98 2.48 16.40
C GLY A 28 2.90 2.77 15.23
N LEU A 29 2.37 2.45 14.05
CA LEU A 29 3.01 2.75 12.78
C LEU A 29 3.20 4.26 12.62
N HIS A 30 4.44 4.74 12.70
CA HIS A 30 4.76 6.13 12.43
C HIS A 30 5.36 6.29 11.03
N VAL A 31 4.59 6.90 10.12
CA VAL A 31 5.03 7.22 8.77
C VAL A 31 5.71 8.59 8.79
N ALA A 32 6.99 8.64 8.43
CA ALA A 32 7.77 9.87 8.33
C ALA A 32 7.59 10.56 6.98
N ALA A 33 7.50 9.80 5.89
CA ALA A 33 7.24 10.32 4.56
C ALA A 33 6.48 9.29 3.71
N VAL A 34 5.71 9.77 2.74
CA VAL A 34 5.05 8.94 1.73
C VAL A 34 5.02 9.67 0.39
N ALA A 35 5.22 8.92 -0.68
CA ALA A 35 5.13 9.43 -2.04
C ALA A 35 4.51 8.39 -2.99
N VAL A 36 3.68 8.86 -3.93
CA VAL A 36 3.17 8.07 -5.05
C VAL A 36 3.99 8.40 -6.29
N GLY A 37 4.79 7.42 -6.70
CA GLY A 37 5.65 7.47 -7.87
C GLY A 37 4.93 7.08 -9.16
N ASP A 38 5.73 6.73 -10.15
CA ASP A 38 5.24 6.37 -11.48
C ASP A 38 4.33 5.14 -11.46
N CYS A 39 3.48 5.06 -12.49
CA CYS A 39 2.63 3.91 -12.72
C CYS A 39 3.16 3.02 -13.85
N THR A 40 2.99 1.72 -13.68
CA THR A 40 3.16 0.74 -14.75
C THR A 40 1.80 0.30 -15.26
N ILE A 41 1.64 0.25 -16.58
CA ILE A 41 0.41 -0.29 -17.18
C ILE A 41 0.52 -1.81 -17.24
N VAL A 42 -0.43 -2.48 -16.62
CA VAL A 42 -0.57 -3.93 -16.62
C VAL A 42 -1.69 -4.30 -17.59
N ASP A 43 -1.40 -5.25 -18.47
CA ASP A 43 -2.41 -5.92 -19.28
C ASP A 43 -2.80 -7.22 -18.57
N ALA A 44 -4.04 -7.30 -18.11
CA ALA A 44 -4.53 -8.45 -17.37
C ALA A 44 -5.36 -9.40 -18.27
N ARG A 45 -5.38 -9.17 -19.57
CA ARG A 45 -5.99 -10.11 -20.52
C ARG A 45 -5.25 -11.43 -20.48
N THR A 46 -5.98 -12.49 -20.17
CA THR A 46 -5.51 -13.87 -20.29
C THR A 46 -6.42 -14.62 -21.26
N PRO A 47 -5.98 -15.76 -21.83
CA PRO A 47 -6.85 -16.61 -22.64
C PRO A 47 -8.14 -17.03 -21.90
N SER A 48 -8.06 -17.18 -20.57
CA SER A 48 -9.18 -17.53 -19.69
C SER A 48 -10.01 -16.34 -19.20
N ALA A 49 -9.51 -15.10 -19.35
CA ALA A 49 -10.20 -13.88 -18.97
C ALA A 49 -9.97 -12.77 -20.04
N PRO A 50 -10.46 -12.97 -21.27
CA PRO A 50 -10.22 -12.05 -22.39
C PRO A 50 -10.85 -10.67 -22.19
N LEU A 51 -11.84 -10.58 -21.29
CA LEU A 51 -12.57 -9.35 -20.97
C LEU A 51 -11.87 -8.48 -19.90
N GLN A 52 -10.77 -8.92 -19.28
CA GLN A 52 -10.03 -8.06 -18.36
C GLN A 52 -9.39 -6.89 -19.12
N GLY A 53 -9.53 -5.68 -18.59
CA GLY A 53 -8.95 -4.48 -19.19
C GLY A 53 -7.49 -4.26 -18.79
N ARG A 54 -6.85 -3.29 -19.46
CA ARG A 54 -5.56 -2.74 -19.03
C ARG A 54 -5.77 -1.76 -17.89
N PHE A 55 -4.87 -1.74 -16.92
CA PHE A 55 -4.94 -0.82 -15.79
C PHE A 55 -3.57 -0.33 -15.34
N ALA A 56 -3.53 0.83 -14.70
CA ALA A 56 -2.35 1.38 -14.08
C ALA A 56 -2.17 0.84 -12.64
N VAL A 57 -0.92 0.55 -12.30
CA VAL A 57 -0.47 0.20 -10.95
C VAL A 57 0.59 1.22 -10.54
N TRP A 58 0.35 1.95 -9.45
CA TRP A 58 1.25 2.97 -8.94
C TRP A 58 2.20 2.40 -7.90
N THR A 59 3.44 2.88 -7.93
CA THR A 59 4.42 2.63 -6.86
C THR A 59 4.16 3.60 -5.72
N VAL A 60 4.02 3.07 -4.51
CA VAL A 60 3.90 3.86 -3.28
C VAL A 60 5.15 3.62 -2.45
N ALA A 61 5.94 4.67 -2.22
CA ALA A 61 7.13 4.64 -1.38
C ALA A 61 6.81 5.27 -0.04
N LEU A 62 7.20 4.61 1.05
CA LEU A 62 7.02 5.07 2.42
C LEU A 62 8.36 5.05 3.15
N GLN A 63 8.55 6.03 4.02
CA GLN A 63 9.58 6.01 5.05
C GLN A 63 8.89 5.90 6.40
N LEU A 64 9.21 4.86 7.14
CA LEU A 64 8.74 4.64 8.50
C LEU A 64 9.81 5.15 9.46
N HIS A 65 9.34 5.85 10.49
CA HIS A 65 10.20 6.24 11.59
C HIS A 65 10.49 5.02 12.46
N SER A 66 11.76 4.84 12.79
CA SER A 66 12.24 3.78 13.67
C SER A 66 13.42 4.38 14.44
N PRO A 67 13.54 4.11 15.75
CA PRO A 67 14.50 4.76 16.62
C PRO A 67 15.95 4.59 16.13
N ASP A 68 16.29 3.43 15.60
CA ASP A 68 17.68 3.12 15.23
C ASP A 68 18.02 3.32 13.75
N THR A 69 17.06 3.13 12.83
CA THR A 69 17.33 3.21 11.39
C THR A 69 16.04 3.44 10.60
N PRO A 70 15.98 4.44 9.70
CA PRO A 70 14.80 4.66 8.86
C PRO A 70 14.49 3.41 8.03
N ARG A 71 13.27 2.89 8.15
CA ARG A 71 12.81 1.75 7.35
C ARG A 71 12.05 2.26 6.14
N SER A 72 12.45 1.85 4.95
CA SER A 72 11.75 2.18 3.72
C SER A 72 10.88 1.02 3.27
N LEU A 73 9.65 1.31 2.82
CA LEU A 73 8.70 0.33 2.31
C LEU A 73 8.21 0.77 0.94
N THR A 74 8.27 -0.12 -0.05
CA THR A 74 7.75 0.14 -1.40
C THR A 74 6.65 -0.84 -1.73
N LEU A 75 5.49 -0.31 -2.13
CA LEU A 75 4.29 -1.08 -2.43
C LEU A 75 3.80 -0.76 -3.84
N ARG A 76 2.98 -1.65 -4.39
CA ARG A 76 2.32 -1.45 -5.68
C ARG A 76 0.81 -1.55 -5.48
N LYS A 77 0.08 -0.51 -5.89
CA LYS A 77 -1.37 -0.41 -5.67
C LYS A 77 -2.07 0.09 -6.93
N ARG A 78 -3.24 -0.49 -7.23
CA ARG A 78 -4.16 0.00 -8.26
C ARG A 78 -5.06 1.08 -7.66
N TYR A 79 -5.65 1.91 -8.50
CA TYR A 79 -6.60 2.95 -8.06
C TYR A 79 -7.73 2.37 -7.21
N SER A 80 -8.26 1.20 -7.57
CA SER A 80 -9.29 0.49 -6.80
C SER A 80 -8.87 0.13 -5.37
N ASP A 81 -7.57 -0.06 -5.12
CA ASP A 81 -7.07 -0.36 -3.78
C ASP A 81 -7.14 0.89 -2.88
N PHE A 82 -6.90 2.09 -3.46
CA PHE A 82 -7.09 3.36 -2.76
C PHE A 82 -8.57 3.64 -2.48
N VAL A 83 -9.46 3.32 -3.43
CA VAL A 83 -10.92 3.45 -3.24
C VAL A 83 -11.37 2.61 -2.04
N ARG A 84 -11.03 1.32 -2.03
CA ARG A 84 -11.35 0.41 -0.92
C ARG A 84 -10.74 0.87 0.40
N PHE A 85 -9.51 1.40 0.37
CA PHE A 85 -8.85 1.93 1.55
C PHE A 85 -9.60 3.15 2.12
N ARG A 86 -9.95 4.12 1.28
CA ARG A 86 -10.71 5.30 1.70
C ARG A 86 -12.09 4.93 2.25
N GLU A 87 -12.81 4.04 1.57
CA GLU A 87 -14.13 3.57 2.04
C GLU A 87 -14.04 2.93 3.41
N ARG A 88 -13.07 2.02 3.60
CA ARG A 88 -12.82 1.37 4.90
C ARG A 88 -12.43 2.38 5.98
N LEU A 89 -11.61 3.37 5.66
CA LEU A 89 -11.28 4.43 6.61
C LEU A 89 -12.53 5.20 7.04
N LEU A 90 -13.36 5.64 6.11
CA LEU A 90 -14.57 6.41 6.44
C LEU A 90 -15.57 5.61 7.28
N LEU A 91 -15.66 4.30 7.05
CA LEU A 91 -16.49 3.39 7.85
C LEU A 91 -15.96 3.22 9.28
N CYS A 92 -14.64 3.10 9.46
CA CYS A 92 -14.03 2.87 10.76
C CYS A 92 -13.83 4.14 11.59
N LEU A 93 -13.58 5.29 10.94
CA LEU A 93 -13.21 6.52 11.64
C LEU A 93 -14.40 7.17 12.37
N PRO A 94 -14.16 7.79 13.54
CA PRO A 94 -15.15 8.59 14.22
C PRO A 94 -15.49 9.86 13.41
N PRO A 95 -16.73 10.40 13.55
CA PRO A 95 -17.19 11.56 12.76
C PRO A 95 -16.22 12.75 12.65
N PRO A 96 -15.53 13.22 13.71
CA PRO A 96 -14.61 14.35 13.60
C PRO A 96 -13.40 14.05 12.68
N LEU A 97 -12.89 12.81 12.68
CA LEU A 97 -11.72 12.44 11.89
C LEU A 97 -12.04 12.16 10.42
N ARG A 98 -13.30 11.87 10.07
CA ARG A 98 -13.70 11.65 8.66
C ARG A 98 -13.43 12.87 7.79
N LYS A 99 -13.52 14.08 8.35
CA LYS A 99 -13.23 15.34 7.64
C LYS A 99 -11.75 15.49 7.27
N ALA A 100 -10.86 14.79 7.97
CA ALA A 100 -9.43 14.76 7.67
C ALA A 100 -9.06 13.80 6.53
N VAL A 101 -10.02 13.00 6.02
CA VAL A 101 -9.80 12.09 4.90
C VAL A 101 -10.20 12.80 3.60
N PRO A 102 -9.25 13.22 2.76
CA PRO A 102 -9.58 13.93 1.52
C PRO A 102 -10.31 13.02 0.52
N PRO A 103 -11.03 13.61 -0.46
CA PRO A 103 -11.54 12.86 -1.60
C PRO A 103 -10.40 12.28 -2.44
N LEU A 104 -10.66 11.17 -3.13
CA LEU A 104 -9.75 10.64 -4.14
C LEU A 104 -9.93 11.41 -5.45
N PRO A 105 -8.90 11.46 -6.32
CA PRO A 105 -9.08 11.89 -7.70
C PRO A 105 -10.18 11.04 -8.36
N PRO A 106 -11.01 11.60 -9.25
CA PRO A 106 -12.22 10.93 -9.72
C PRO A 106 -11.91 9.64 -10.51
N PRO A 107 -12.84 8.66 -10.50
CA PRO A 107 -12.80 7.55 -11.43
C PRO A 107 -13.00 8.07 -12.87
N VAL A 108 -12.84 7.18 -13.86
CA VAL A 108 -13.21 7.53 -15.24
C VAL A 108 -14.71 7.88 -15.27
N PRO A 109 -15.11 9.00 -15.88
CA PRO A 109 -16.52 9.38 -15.96
C PRO A 109 -17.36 8.28 -16.62
N TRP A 110 -18.59 8.10 -16.15
CA TRP A 110 -19.48 7.05 -16.65
C TRP A 110 -19.81 7.21 -18.14
N TYR A 111 -19.89 8.45 -18.63
CA TYR A 111 -20.14 8.77 -20.05
C TYR A 111 -18.94 8.45 -20.95
N ASP A 112 -17.76 8.22 -20.36
CA ASP A 112 -16.53 7.79 -21.05
C ASP A 112 -16.24 6.30 -20.83
N ALA A 113 -17.14 5.55 -20.18
CA ALA A 113 -16.93 4.14 -19.86
C ALA A 113 -16.69 3.28 -21.11
N TRP A 114 -17.30 3.63 -22.25
CA TRP A 114 -17.10 2.96 -23.54
C TRP A 114 -15.68 3.13 -24.10
N ARG A 115 -14.94 4.14 -23.64
CA ARG A 115 -13.51 4.38 -23.95
C ARG A 115 -12.63 4.25 -22.70
N TYR A 116 -13.05 3.45 -21.73
CA TYR A 116 -12.37 3.35 -20.44
C TYR A 116 -10.85 3.16 -20.60
N SER A 117 -10.43 2.26 -21.49
CA SER A 117 -9.00 1.99 -21.74
C SER A 117 -8.23 3.20 -22.28
N ASP A 118 -8.85 4.04 -23.11
CA ASP A 118 -8.19 5.23 -23.66
C ASP A 118 -8.00 6.28 -22.57
N VAL A 119 -9.08 6.60 -21.85
CA VAL A 119 -9.08 7.66 -20.83
C VAL A 119 -8.24 7.24 -19.62
N ASN A 120 -8.38 6.00 -19.16
CA ASN A 120 -7.67 5.50 -17.99
C ASN A 120 -6.16 5.39 -18.21
N LEU A 121 -5.70 5.37 -19.46
CA LEU A 121 -4.29 5.26 -19.83
C LEU A 121 -3.72 6.56 -20.43
N ASP A 122 -4.53 7.61 -20.54
CA ASP A 122 -4.06 8.92 -20.96
C ASP A 122 -2.99 9.46 -19.99
N ARG A 123 -1.94 10.06 -20.53
CA ARG A 123 -0.77 10.48 -19.74
C ARG A 123 -1.11 11.63 -18.80
N ALA A 124 -1.88 12.62 -19.27
CA ALA A 124 -2.27 13.76 -18.44
C ALA A 124 -3.22 13.31 -17.32
N TRP A 125 -4.16 12.42 -17.66
CA TRP A 125 -5.05 11.78 -16.70
C TRP A 125 -4.29 11.02 -15.61
N LEU A 126 -3.33 10.18 -16.00
CA LEU A 126 -2.50 9.42 -15.06
C LEU A 126 -1.65 10.33 -14.17
N ALA A 127 -1.10 11.42 -14.70
CA ALA A 127 -0.32 12.39 -13.93
C ALA A 127 -1.18 13.12 -12.90
N ALA A 128 -2.35 13.61 -13.30
CA ALA A 128 -3.31 14.26 -12.41
C ALA A 128 -3.80 13.30 -11.32
N ARG A 129 -4.11 12.06 -11.69
CA ARG A 129 -4.49 11.01 -10.75
C ARG A 129 -3.36 10.69 -9.78
N ARG A 130 -2.11 10.57 -10.25
CA ARG A 130 -0.94 10.36 -9.38
C ARG A 130 -0.82 11.46 -8.32
N ALA A 131 -0.92 12.73 -8.72
CA ALA A 131 -0.86 13.86 -7.80
C ALA A 131 -1.99 13.82 -6.75
N GLY A 132 -3.22 13.47 -7.16
CA GLY A 132 -4.34 13.32 -6.23
C GLY A 132 -4.17 12.15 -5.25
N LEU A 133 -3.63 11.02 -5.71
CA LEU A 133 -3.31 9.87 -4.85
C LEU A 133 -2.19 10.19 -3.86
N ASP A 134 -1.18 10.92 -4.32
CA ASP A 134 -0.07 11.39 -3.50
C ASP A 134 -0.56 12.29 -2.36
N TYR A 135 -1.33 13.33 -2.71
CA TYR A 135 -1.98 14.20 -1.72
C TYR A 135 -2.85 13.42 -0.74
N PHE A 136 -3.67 12.49 -1.23
CA PHE A 136 -4.53 11.66 -0.38
C PHE A 136 -3.70 10.86 0.65
N LEU A 137 -2.62 10.18 0.22
CA LEU A 137 -1.79 9.42 1.14
C LEU A 137 -1.04 10.29 2.14
N GLN A 138 -0.52 11.45 1.70
CA GLN A 138 0.14 12.38 2.61
C GLN A 138 -0.80 12.84 3.73
N GLN A 139 -2.04 13.23 3.39
CA GLN A 139 -3.02 13.67 4.40
C GLN A 139 -3.46 12.55 5.34
N VAL A 140 -3.56 11.31 4.84
CA VAL A 140 -4.04 10.17 5.64
C VAL A 140 -2.94 9.57 6.50
N LEU A 141 -1.79 9.23 5.90
CA LEU A 141 -0.74 8.44 6.56
C LEU A 141 0.18 9.28 7.45
N LEU A 142 0.32 10.58 7.18
CA LEU A 142 1.07 11.49 8.07
C LEU A 142 0.20 12.03 9.21
N ASN A 143 -1.12 11.85 9.14
CA ASN A 143 -2.03 12.24 10.22
C ASN A 143 -2.08 11.14 11.28
N ARG A 144 -1.34 11.36 12.38
CA ARG A 144 -1.24 10.42 13.51
C ARG A 144 -2.61 10.04 14.11
N ALA A 145 -3.54 10.99 14.20
CA ALA A 145 -4.87 10.72 14.77
C ALA A 145 -5.69 9.78 13.88
N VAL A 146 -5.60 9.94 12.55
CA VAL A 146 -6.27 9.05 11.59
C VAL A 146 -5.65 7.65 11.63
N VAL A 147 -4.31 7.56 11.65
CA VAL A 147 -3.59 6.27 11.70
C VAL A 147 -3.88 5.52 13.00
N ALA A 148 -3.85 6.21 14.14
CA ALA A 148 -4.14 5.62 15.45
C ALA A 148 -5.62 5.19 15.60
N ALA A 149 -6.55 5.89 14.95
CA ALA A 149 -7.98 5.54 14.99
C ALA A 149 -8.36 4.36 14.07
N ALA A 150 -7.52 4.02 13.07
CA ALA A 150 -7.81 2.94 12.12
C ALA A 150 -6.57 2.07 11.77
N PRO A 151 -5.84 1.53 12.78
CA PRO A 151 -4.53 0.90 12.56
C PRO A 151 -4.62 -0.38 11.71
N SER A 152 -5.69 -1.17 11.86
CA SER A 152 -5.92 -2.39 11.06
C SER A 152 -6.18 -2.09 9.59
N VAL A 153 -6.93 -1.02 9.31
CA VAL A 153 -7.23 -0.57 7.94
C VAL A 153 -5.96 -0.07 7.26
N VAL A 154 -5.17 0.73 7.98
CA VAL A 154 -3.88 1.24 7.48
C VAL A 154 -2.89 0.09 7.23
N ARG A 155 -2.73 -0.84 8.17
CA ARG A 155 -1.86 -2.01 7.99
C ARG A 155 -2.28 -2.86 6.79
N GLY A 156 -3.58 -3.15 6.64
CA GLY A 156 -4.08 -3.90 5.48
C GLY A 156 -3.85 -3.17 4.14
N PHE A 157 -3.84 -1.84 4.13
CA PHE A 157 -3.43 -1.09 2.93
C PHE A 157 -1.92 -1.19 2.68
N LEU A 158 -1.09 -1.21 3.72
CA LEU A 158 0.36 -1.27 3.61
C LEU A 158 0.92 -2.69 3.40
N GLU A 159 0.11 -3.71 3.61
CA GLU A 159 0.50 -5.07 3.27
C GLU A 159 0.61 -5.24 1.74
N PRO A 160 1.57 -6.04 1.27
CA PRO A 160 1.55 -6.54 -0.09
C PRO A 160 0.20 -7.24 -0.32
N PRO A 161 -0.41 -7.13 -1.51
CA PRO A 161 -1.57 -7.95 -1.82
C PRO A 161 -1.22 -9.42 -1.52
N ALA A 162 -2.02 -10.08 -0.67
CA ALA A 162 -1.88 -11.51 -0.42
C ALA A 162 -1.72 -12.20 -1.78
N ALA A 163 -0.67 -13.00 -1.92
CA ALA A 163 -0.18 -13.51 -3.19
C ALA A 163 -1.24 -14.33 -3.94
N HIS A 164 -2.13 -13.66 -4.65
CA HIS A 164 -2.71 -14.21 -5.86
C HIS A 164 -1.63 -14.10 -6.94
N HIS A 165 -0.70 -15.07 -6.92
CA HIS A 165 0.16 -15.47 -8.04
C HIS A 165 0.56 -14.36 -9.03
N TRP A 166 1.21 -13.29 -8.57
CA TRP A 166 1.89 -12.40 -9.50
C TRP A 166 3.21 -13.08 -9.93
N VAL A 167 3.16 -13.80 -11.04
CA VAL A 167 4.37 -14.23 -11.77
C VAL A 167 4.78 -13.07 -12.67
N PRO A 168 5.91 -12.39 -12.43
CA PRO A 168 6.42 -11.44 -13.40
C PRO A 168 6.77 -12.21 -14.68
N ALA A 169 6.22 -11.79 -15.82
CA ALA A 169 6.67 -12.27 -17.11
C ALA A 169 8.16 -11.95 -17.23
N ARG A 170 9.02 -12.97 -17.10
CA ARG A 170 10.43 -12.86 -17.42
C ARG A 170 10.52 -12.58 -18.91
N GLY A 171 10.96 -11.37 -19.26
CA GLY A 171 11.36 -11.06 -20.62
C GLY A 171 12.47 -12.02 -21.01
N GLN A 172 12.16 -12.93 -21.94
CA GLN A 172 13.17 -13.65 -22.68
C GLN A 172 13.83 -12.63 -23.62
N ARG A 173 15.15 -12.46 -23.46
CA ARG A 173 16.02 -12.03 -24.55
C ARG A 173 16.48 -13.27 -25.29
#